data_AF-A0A183I371-F1
#
_entry.id   AF-A0A183I371-F1
#
_cell.length_a   1.000
_cell.length_b   1.000
_cell.length_c   1.000
_cell.angle_alpha   90.00
_cell.angle_beta   90.00
_cell.angle_gamma   90.00
#
_symmetry.space_group_name_H-M   'P 1'
#
loop_
_entity.id
_entity.type
_entity.pdbx_description
1 polymer ?
#
loop_
_entity_poly.entity_id
_entity_poly.type
_entity_poly.pdbx_seq_one_letter_code
_entity_poly.pdbx_strand_id
1 'polypeptide(L)'
;MSNGCCEVGTHSVRFSCAWCDLHTGCCSHYEQCVSCCLRPEQKNILLEMIESTSGHRLRQILSATDQFELCMLKCRTSSNSVHSENKYKSEKMKYCYKQEPDTPFSR
;
A
#
# COMPACT_ATOMS: atom_id res chain seq x y z
N MET A 1 26.47 9.72 -20.31
CA MET A 1 25.61 10.70 -19.59
C MET A 1 24.58 9.90 -18.83
N SER A 2 24.80 9.74 -17.53
CA SER A 2 23.91 9.03 -16.59
C SER A 2 22.76 9.96 -16.22
N ASN A 3 21.70 9.95 -17.03
CA ASN A 3 20.52 10.81 -16.85
C ASN A 3 19.48 10.20 -15.88
N GLY A 4 19.92 9.59 -14.78
CA GLY A 4 19.03 8.87 -13.88
C GLY A 4 19.32 9.20 -12.43
N CYS A 5 18.31 9.72 -11.72
CA CYS A 5 18.34 10.08 -10.30
C CYS A 5 18.58 8.91 -9.32
N CYS A 6 19.07 7.76 -9.78
CA CYS A 6 19.34 6.59 -8.95
C CYS A 6 20.74 6.06 -9.22
N GLU A 7 21.59 6.10 -8.22
CA GLU A 7 22.82 5.31 -8.19
C GLU A 7 22.41 3.83 -8.13
N VAL A 8 22.62 3.11 -9.23
CA VAL A 8 22.48 1.64 -9.27
C VAL A 8 23.70 1.05 -8.57
N GLY A 9 23.85 1.34 -7.28
CA GLY A 9 24.84 0.71 -6.42
C GLY A 9 24.39 -0.71 -6.09
N THR A 10 25.36 -1.59 -5.84
CA THR A 10 25.18 -2.99 -5.38
C THR A 10 24.34 -3.14 -4.10
N HIS A 11 24.00 -2.03 -3.44
CA HIS A 11 23.17 -1.93 -2.24
C HIS A 11 21.73 -1.44 -2.48
N SER A 12 21.27 -1.29 -3.74
CA SER A 12 19.89 -0.89 -4.01
C SER A 12 18.93 -2.04 -3.64
N VAL A 13 18.39 -2.02 -2.42
CA VAL A 13 17.38 -2.98 -1.97
C VAL A 13 16.07 -2.68 -2.71
N ARG A 14 15.76 -3.49 -3.72
CA ARG A 14 14.47 -3.40 -4.42
C ARG A 14 13.35 -3.86 -3.50
N PHE A 15 12.18 -3.24 -3.65
CA PHE A 15 10.97 -3.57 -2.92
C PHE A 15 11.12 -3.49 -1.39
N SER A 16 11.90 -2.55 -0.88
CA SER A 16 12.09 -2.39 0.57
C SER A 16 10.77 -2.17 1.31
N CYS A 17 10.52 -2.98 2.35
CA CYS A 17 9.42 -2.81 3.31
C CYS A 17 9.89 -2.11 4.59
N ALA A 18 10.98 -1.32 4.55
CA ALA A 18 11.40 -0.53 5.70
C ALA A 18 10.22 0.32 6.20
N TRP A 19 10.05 0.52 7.51
CA TRP A 19 8.94 1.34 8.05
C TRP A 19 7.52 0.90 7.65
N CYS A 20 7.36 -0.35 7.23
CA CYS A 20 6.09 -1.02 7.09
C CYS A 20 5.92 -2.05 8.21
N ASP A 21 4.72 -2.11 8.78
CA ASP A 21 4.31 -3.19 9.65
C ASP A 21 3.75 -4.32 8.78
N LEU A 22 4.44 -5.47 8.74
CA LEU A 22 4.06 -6.59 7.87
C LEU A 22 2.80 -7.32 8.33
N HIS A 23 2.43 -7.19 9.60
CA HIS A 23 1.26 -7.83 10.17
C HIS A 23 -0.01 -7.12 9.67
N THR A 24 -0.07 -5.81 9.87
CA THR A 24 -1.14 -4.92 9.38
C THR A 24 -1.04 -4.64 7.89
N GLY A 25 0.15 -4.74 7.30
CA GLY A 25 0.41 -4.37 5.90
C GLY A 25 0.29 -2.89 5.62
N CYS A 26 0.58 -2.07 6.63
CA CYS A 26 0.53 -0.61 6.58
C CYS A 26 1.91 0.00 6.79
N CYS A 27 2.16 1.15 6.18
CA CYS A 27 3.42 1.85 6.18
C CYS A 27 3.21 3.34 6.52
N SER A 28 4.29 3.96 7.00
CA SER A 28 4.34 5.39 7.26
C SER A 28 4.44 6.24 6.00
N HIS A 29 5.10 5.73 4.95
CA HIS A 29 5.34 6.42 3.69
C HIS A 29 4.68 5.70 2.52
N TYR A 30 4.20 6.47 1.55
CA TYR A 30 3.49 5.96 0.39
C TYR A 30 4.41 5.14 -0.51
N GLU A 31 5.58 5.68 -0.81
CA GLU A 31 6.60 5.07 -1.66
C GLU A 31 7.03 3.71 -1.11
N GLN A 32 7.09 3.61 0.22
CA GLN A 32 7.45 2.42 0.95
C GLN A 32 6.35 1.37 0.93
N CYS A 33 5.08 1.79 1.02
CA CYS A 33 3.93 0.92 0.80
C CYS A 33 3.93 0.35 -0.62
N VAL A 34 4.08 1.19 -1.64
CA VAL A 34 4.10 0.75 -3.03
C VAL A 34 5.27 -0.21 -3.28
N SER A 35 6.46 0.16 -2.80
CA SER A 35 7.66 -0.68 -2.87
C SER A 35 7.45 -2.05 -2.20
N CYS A 36 6.88 -2.08 -1.00
CA CYS A 36 6.60 -3.32 -0.29
C CYS A 36 5.53 -4.18 -0.97
N CYS A 37 4.50 -3.54 -1.53
CA CYS A 37 3.40 -4.19 -2.25
C CYS A 37 3.85 -4.87 -3.56
N LEU A 38 4.90 -4.34 -4.21
CA LEU A 38 5.48 -4.92 -5.41
C LEU A 38 6.24 -6.23 -5.17
N ARG A 39 6.50 -6.60 -3.90
CA ARG A 39 7.17 -7.86 -3.59
C ARG A 39 6.35 -9.06 -4.10
N PRO A 40 7.01 -10.08 -4.68
CA PRO A 40 6.32 -11.27 -5.17
C PRO A 40 5.59 -12.03 -4.06
N GLU A 41 6.07 -11.95 -2.82
CA GLU A 41 5.43 -12.58 -1.65
C GLU A 41 4.05 -11.98 -1.34
N GLN A 42 3.77 -10.74 -1.79
CA GLN A 42 2.47 -10.08 -1.56
C GLN A 42 1.39 -10.51 -2.56
N LYS A 43 1.74 -11.28 -3.60
CA LYS A 43 0.81 -11.67 -4.67
C LYS A 43 -0.47 -12.34 -4.13
N ASN A 44 -0.32 -13.29 -3.20
CA ASN A 44 -1.47 -14.01 -2.64
C ASN A 44 -2.39 -13.08 -1.85
N ILE A 45 -1.80 -12.14 -1.10
CA ILE A 45 -2.55 -11.18 -0.30
C ILE A 45 -3.27 -10.16 -1.20
N LEU A 46 -2.66 -9.77 -2.32
CA LEU A 46 -3.30 -8.91 -3.31
C LEU A 46 -4.49 -9.59 -3.98
N LEU A 47 -4.39 -10.90 -4.28
CA LEU A 47 -5.51 -11.67 -4.84
C LEU A 47 -6.67 -11.78 -3.86
N GLU A 48 -6.39 -12.18 -2.61
CA GLU A 48 -7.41 -12.24 -1.55
C GLU A 48 -8.09 -10.88 -1.35
N MET A 49 -7.32 -9.79 -1.41
CA MET A 49 -7.84 -8.44 -1.31
C MET A 49 -8.71 -8.02 -2.50
N ILE A 50 -8.39 -8.47 -3.72
CA ILE A 50 -9.23 -8.22 -4.90
C ILE A 50 -10.56 -8.96 -4.73
N GLU A 51 -10.53 -10.21 -4.28
CA GLU A 51 -11.71 -11.04 -4.04
C GLU A 51 -12.60 -10.47 -2.93
N SER A 52 -12.01 -9.90 -1.88
CA SER A 52 -12.74 -9.29 -0.76
C SER A 52 -13.20 -7.85 -1.03
N THR A 53 -12.69 -7.19 -2.08
CA THR A 53 -13.09 -5.83 -2.44
C THR A 53 -14.31 -5.84 -3.36
N SER A 54 -15.31 -5.02 -3.05
CA SER A 54 -16.53 -4.90 -3.86
C SER A 54 -16.87 -3.45 -4.20
N GLY A 55 -17.86 -3.25 -5.08
CA GLY A 55 -18.41 -1.94 -5.43
C GLY A 55 -17.46 -1.04 -6.24
N HIS A 56 -17.52 0.27 -5.99
CA HIS A 56 -16.76 1.27 -6.75
C HIS A 56 -15.23 1.09 -6.61
N ARG A 57 -14.79 0.59 -5.45
CA ARG A 57 -13.37 0.36 -5.15
C ARG A 57 -12.80 -0.80 -5.96
N LEU A 58 -13.60 -1.85 -6.19
CA LEU A 58 -13.22 -2.97 -7.05
C LEU A 58 -13.00 -2.50 -8.50
N ARG A 59 -13.88 -1.64 -9.03
CA ARG A 59 -13.73 -1.11 -10.40
C ARG A 59 -12.44 -0.32 -10.60
N GLN A 60 -12.02 0.45 -9.59
CA GLN A 60 -10.74 1.15 -9.61
C GLN A 60 -9.57 0.19 -9.55
N ILE A 61 -9.64 -0.84 -8.70
CA ILE A 61 -8.60 -1.87 -8.60
C ILE A 61 -8.46 -2.66 -9.90
N LEU A 62 -9.58 -3.04 -10.53
CA LEU A 62 -9.60 -3.76 -11.80
C LEU A 62 -9.21 -2.91 -13.01
N SER A 63 -9.17 -1.57 -12.89
CA SER A 63 -8.63 -0.72 -13.96
C SER A 63 -7.10 -0.73 -14.00
N ALA A 64 -6.44 -1.27 -12.98
CA ALA A 64 -4.98 -1.40 -12.97
C ALA A 64 -4.52 -2.38 -14.05
N THR A 65 -3.55 -1.94 -14.84
CA THR A 65 -2.97 -2.70 -15.96
C THR A 65 -1.77 -3.54 -15.54
N ASP A 66 -1.09 -3.13 -14.48
CA ASP A 66 0.09 -3.82 -13.95
C ASP A 66 0.09 -3.80 -12.40
N GLN A 67 1.00 -4.60 -11.80
CA GLN A 67 1.10 -4.71 -10.34
C GLN A 67 1.50 -3.38 -9.67
N PHE A 68 2.28 -2.54 -10.36
CA PHE A 68 2.67 -1.23 -9.84
C PHE A 68 1.46 -0.30 -9.76
N GLU A 69 0.63 -0.24 -10.80
CA GLU A 69 -0.61 0.53 -10.79
C GLU A 69 -1.59 0.04 -9.72
N LEU A 70 -1.71 -1.28 -9.56
CA LEU A 70 -2.49 -1.89 -8.49
C LEU A 70 -2.01 -1.44 -7.11
N CYS A 71 -0.70 -1.50 -6.87
CA CYS A 71 -0.08 -1.08 -5.62
C CYS A 71 -0.25 0.43 -5.38
N MET A 72 -0.11 1.25 -6.42
CA MET A 72 -0.32 2.70 -6.33
C MET A 72 -1.75 3.04 -5.90
N LEU A 73 -2.75 2.37 -6.49
CA LEU A 73 -4.16 2.56 -6.17
C LEU A 73 -4.48 2.06 -4.76
N LYS A 74 -3.94 0.90 -4.38
CA LYS A 74 -4.21 0.31 -3.07
C LYS A 74 -3.57 1.10 -1.94
N CYS A 75 -2.29 1.47 -2.08
CA CYS A 75 -1.55 2.23 -1.08
C CYS A 75 -2.05 3.66 -0.91
N ARG A 76 -2.87 4.19 -1.83
CA ARG A 76 -3.39 5.56 -1.72
C ARG A 76 -4.31 5.69 -0.50
N THR A 77 -4.05 6.66 0.37
CA THR A 77 -4.94 7.01 1.48
C THR A 77 -6.33 7.31 0.94
N SER A 78 -7.34 6.59 1.41
CA SER A 78 -8.74 6.82 1.04
C SER A 78 -9.46 7.57 2.16
N SER A 79 -10.67 8.06 1.92
CA SER A 79 -11.53 8.65 2.96
C SER A 79 -11.76 7.70 4.16
N ASN A 80 -11.54 6.39 4.00
CA ASN A 80 -11.57 5.42 5.10
C ASN A 80 -10.39 5.54 6.06
N SER A 81 -9.30 6.21 5.66
CA SER A 81 -8.13 6.49 6.51
C SER A 81 -8.37 7.68 7.44
N VAL A 82 -9.56 8.31 7.39
CA VAL A 82 -9.96 9.51 8.13
C VAL A 82 -11.13 9.16 9.06
N HIS A 83 -11.04 9.52 10.34
CA HIS A 83 -12.02 9.13 11.37
C HIS A 83 -13.16 10.15 11.52
N SER A 84 -12.83 11.46 11.48
CA SER A 84 -13.74 12.62 11.40
C SER A 84 -12.87 13.90 11.27
N GLU A 85 -13.38 14.96 10.65
CA GLU A 85 -12.74 16.30 10.57
C GLU A 85 -11.25 16.29 10.14
N ASN A 86 -10.88 15.54 9.11
CA ASN A 86 -9.50 15.40 8.60
C ASN A 86 -8.48 14.75 9.57
N LYS A 87 -8.93 14.12 10.65
CA LYS A 87 -8.07 13.36 11.56
C LYS A 87 -7.84 11.94 11.04
N TYR A 88 -6.59 11.60 10.73
CA TYR A 88 -6.22 10.26 10.25
C TYR A 88 -6.40 9.20 11.37
N LYS A 89 -6.89 8.00 11.02
CA LYS A 89 -7.09 6.87 11.97
C LYS A 89 -5.80 6.40 12.65
N SER A 90 -4.66 6.56 11.98
CA SER A 90 -3.33 6.37 12.56
C SER A 90 -2.40 7.46 12.05
N GLU A 91 -1.81 8.22 12.97
CA GLU A 91 -0.92 9.31 12.62
C GLU A 91 0.42 8.81 12.05
N LYS A 92 0.76 7.53 12.33
CA LYS A 92 2.03 6.89 11.95
C LYS A 92 1.93 5.92 10.78
N MET A 93 0.81 5.23 10.57
CA MET A 93 0.65 4.21 9.52
C MET A 93 -0.55 4.55 8.64
N LYS A 94 -0.31 5.23 7.52
CA LYS A 94 -1.36 5.85 6.68
C LYS A 94 -1.61 5.10 5.38
N TYR A 95 -0.61 4.36 4.90
CA TYR A 95 -0.62 3.76 3.56
C TYR A 95 -0.62 2.25 3.69
N CYS A 96 -1.69 1.58 3.28
CA CYS A 96 -1.84 0.14 3.48
C CYS A 96 -2.03 -0.59 2.16
N TYR A 97 -1.30 -1.69 1.98
CA TYR A 97 -1.48 -2.59 0.84
C TYR A 97 -2.35 -3.81 1.19
N LYS A 98 -2.45 -4.16 2.48
CA LYS A 98 -3.40 -5.15 2.98
C LYS A 98 -4.76 -4.53 3.30
N GLN A 99 -5.77 -5.37 3.45
CA GLN A 99 -7.06 -4.92 3.98
C GLN A 99 -6.87 -4.46 5.42
N GLU A 100 -7.36 -3.26 5.75
CA GLU A 100 -7.39 -2.82 7.14
C GLU A 100 -8.22 -3.85 7.93
N PRO A 101 -7.75 -4.35 9.08
CA PRO A 101 -8.58 -5.20 9.91
C PRO A 101 -9.84 -4.42 10.28
N ASP A 102 -11.00 -5.08 10.15
CA ASP A 102 -12.33 -4.53 10.48
C ASP A 102 -12.50 -4.17 11.97
N THR A 103 -11.45 -4.31 12.75
CA THR A 103 -11.42 -3.86 14.13
C THR A 103 -11.46 -2.33 14.14
N PRO A 104 -12.53 -1.71 14.69
CA PRO A 104 -12.43 -0.31 15.07
C PRO A 104 -11.24 -0.21 16.02
N PHE A 105 -10.28 0.66 15.70
CA PHE A 105 -9.22 1.01 16.64
C PHE A 105 -9.90 1.36 17.97
N SER A 106 -9.70 0.53 18.98
CA SER A 106 -10.26 0.78 20.31
C SER A 106 -9.81 2.16 20.77
N ARG A 107 -10.81 2.90 21.28
CA ARG A 107 -10.75 4.24 21.86
C ARG A 107 -9.49 4.52 22.68
#